data_AF-A0A5S5DU74-F1
#
_entry.id   AF-A0A5S5DU74-F1
#
_cell.length_a   1.000
_cell.length_b   1.000
_cell.length_c   1.000
_cell.angle_alpha   90.00
_cell.angle_beta   90.00
_cell.angle_gamma   90.00
#
_symmetry.space_group_name_H-M   'P 1'
#
loop_
_entity.id
_entity.type
_entity.pdbx_description
1 polymer ?
#
loop_
_entity_poly.entity_id
_entity_poly.type
_entity_poly.pdbx_seq_one_letter_code
_entity_poly.pdbx_strand_id
1 'polypeptide(L)' 'MFTTGRIIFASIFVVVFVTLMIFSYKKDSKNNQKHYQNGALYVAIGILVVIGLLFLSKFLIRD' A
#
# COMPACT_ATOMS: atom_id res chain seq x y z
N MET A 1 -17.08 -17.08 -27.12
CA MET A 1 -18.45 -17.46 -26.72
C MET A 1 -18.46 -17.80 -25.24
N PHE A 2 -19.11 -16.98 -24.43
CA PHE A 2 -19.33 -17.29 -23.02
C PHE A 2 -20.50 -18.27 -22.96
N THR A 3 -20.20 -19.54 -22.64
CA THR A 3 -21.22 -20.54 -22.40
C THR A 3 -21.71 -20.40 -20.97
N THR A 4 -22.95 -20.81 -20.69
CA THR A 4 -23.54 -20.75 -19.35
C THR A 4 -22.63 -21.41 -18.30
N GLY A 5 -22.03 -22.56 -18.61
CA GLY A 5 -21.08 -23.24 -17.73
C GLY A 5 -19.80 -22.44 -17.45
N ARG A 6 -19.27 -21.69 -18.43
CA ARG A 6 -18.09 -20.83 -18.24
C ARG A 6 -18.40 -19.62 -17.37
N ILE A 7 -19.60 -19.02 -17.53
CA ILE A 7 -20.05 -17.88 -16.71
C ILE A 7 -20.21 -18.31 -15.25
N ILE A 8 -20.83 -19.46 -15.00
CA ILE A 8 -21.01 -20.01 -13.65
C ILE A 8 -19.66 -20.29 -13.00
N PHE A 9 -18.75 -20.98 -13.72
CA PHE A 9 -17.41 -21.27 -13.22
C PHE A 9 -16.64 -20.00 -12.88
N ALA A 10 -16.61 -19.01 -13.78
CA ALA A 10 -15.89 -17.76 -13.57
C ALA A 10 -16.44 -16.98 -12.36
N SER A 11 -17.77 -16.96 -12.19
CA SER A 11 -18.41 -16.28 -11.06
C SER A 11 -18.03 -16.93 -9.73
N ILE A 12 -18.12 -18.26 -9.63
CA ILE A 12 -17.73 -19.01 -8.42
C ILE A 12 -16.24 -18.84 -8.14
N PHE A 13 -15.40 -18.96 -9.17
CA PHE A 13 -13.95 -18.80 -9.06
C PHE A 13 -13.59 -17.43 -8.50
N VAL A 14 -14.16 -16.34 -9.04
CA VAL A 14 -13.89 -14.98 -8.57
C VAL A 14 -14.31 -14.81 -7.11
N VAL A 15 -15.49 -15.29 -6.72
CA VAL A 15 -15.97 -15.17 -5.32
C VAL A 15 -15.03 -15.90 -4.36
N VAL A 16 -14.67 -17.15 -4.67
CA VAL A 16 -13.75 -17.94 -3.84
C VAL A 16 -12.38 -17.29 -3.78
N PHE A 17 -11.85 -16.87 -4.93
CA PHE A 17 -10.54 -16.23 -5.04
C PHE A 17 -10.46 -14.94 -4.22
N VAL A 18 -11.45 -14.05 -4.35
CA VAL A 18 -11.52 -12.80 -3.58
C VAL A 18 -11.64 -13.08 -2.08
N THR A 19 -12.46 -14.06 -1.69
CA THR A 19 -12.61 -14.45 -0.29
C THR A 19 -11.28 -14.93 0.31
N LEU A 20 -10.54 -15.77 -0.44
CA LEU A 20 -9.22 -16.24 -0.04
C LEU A 20 -8.20 -15.10 0.03
N MET A 21 -8.22 -14.16 -0.91
CA MET A 21 -7.38 -12.95 -0.83
C MET A 21 -7.66 -12.16 0.44
N ILE A 22 -8.93 -11.88 0.76
CA ILE A 22 -9.31 -11.14 1.96
C ILE A 22 -8.78 -11.87 3.20
N PHE A 23 -8.96 -13.19 3.28
CA PHE A 23 -8.47 -13.98 4.41
C PHE A 23 -6.93 -13.92 4.54
N SER A 24 -6.20 -14.05 3.43
CA SER A 24 -4.74 -13.96 3.40
C SER A 24 -4.26 -12.58 3.88
N TYR A 25 -4.82 -11.50 3.33
CA TYR A 25 -4.40 -10.14 3.65
C TYR A 25 -4.82 -9.68 5.05
N LYS A 26 -5.84 -10.29 5.65
CA LYS A 26 -6.27 -9.96 7.02
C LYS A 26 -5.19 -10.25 8.05
N LYS A 27 -4.43 -11.34 7.89
CA LYS A 27 -3.30 -11.67 8.77
C LYS A 27 -2.10 -10.77 8.50
N ASP A 28 -1.83 -10.48 7.23
CA ASP A 28 -0.72 -9.59 6.83
C ASP A 28 -0.94 -8.15 7.28
N SER A 29 -2.16 -7.64 7.27
CA SER A 29 -2.48 -6.30 7.78
C SER A 29 -2.11 -6.15 9.26
N LYS A 30 -2.40 -7.17 10.07
CA LYS A 30 -2.01 -7.18 11.50
C LYS A 30 -0.49 -7.26 11.67
N ASN A 31 0.19 -8.00 10.81
CA ASN A 31 1.65 -8.16 10.86
C ASN A 31 2.38 -6.91 10.34
N ASN A 32 1.86 -6.25 9.30
CA ASN A 32 2.32 -4.97 8.78
C ASN A 32 2.17 -3.87 9.80
N GLN A 33 1.07 -3.85 10.56
CA GLN A 33 1.03 -3.00 11.74
C GLN A 33 2.18 -3.40 12.65
N LYS A 34 2.24 -4.60 13.23
CA LYS A 34 3.28 -4.96 14.21
C LYS A 34 4.74 -4.62 13.82
N HIS A 35 5.13 -4.82 12.56
CA HIS A 35 6.53 -4.69 12.12
C HIS A 35 6.85 -3.42 11.34
N TYR A 36 5.86 -2.76 10.74
CA TYR A 36 6.04 -1.56 9.93
C TYR A 36 5.21 -0.36 10.46
N GLN A 37 4.83 -0.36 11.76
CA GLN A 37 4.14 0.77 12.38
C GLN A 37 4.89 2.05 12.08
N ASN A 38 4.18 3.02 11.51
CA ASN A 38 4.67 4.36 11.26
C ASN A 38 5.87 4.43 10.30
N GLY A 39 6.25 3.34 9.62
CA GLY A 39 7.37 3.34 8.66
C GLY A 39 7.15 4.34 7.53
N ALA A 40 5.94 4.37 6.97
CA ALA A 40 5.55 5.36 5.96
C ALA A 40 5.60 6.80 6.51
N LEU A 41 5.22 7.00 7.78
CA LEU A 41 5.26 8.30 8.43
C LEU A 41 6.70 8.77 8.68
N TYR A 42 7.60 7.89 9.11
CA TYR A 42 9.01 8.20 9.29
C TYR A 42 9.70 8.52 7.97
N VAL A 43 9.38 7.78 6.90
CA VAL A 43 9.89 8.08 5.55
C VAL A 43 9.37 9.46 5.07
N ALA A 44 8.09 9.75 5.28
CA ALA A 44 7.51 11.04 4.92
C ALA A 44 8.18 12.21 5.69
N ILE A 45 8.41 12.04 7.00
CA ILE A 45 9.15 13.03 7.81
C ILE A 45 10.56 13.22 7.26
N GLY A 46 11.30 12.14 6.96
CA GLY A 46 12.64 12.22 6.39
C GLY A 46 12.67 13.01 5.07
N ILE A 47 11.72 12.75 4.17
CA ILE A 47 11.57 13.49 2.92
C ILE A 47 11.30 14.98 3.18
N LEU A 48 10.37 15.30 4.07
CA LEU A 48 10.03 16.69 4.40
C LEU A 48 11.20 17.44 5.03
N VAL A 49 11.98 16.78 5.90
CA VAL A 49 13.20 17.35 6.48
C VAL A 49 14.23 17.65 5.41
N VAL A 50 14.49 16.71 4.50
CA VAL A 50 15.43 16.92 3.38
C VAL A 50 14.99 18.08 2.50
N ILE A 51 13.70 18.13 2.13
CA ILE A 51 13.14 19.23 1.35
C ILE A 51 13.31 20.57 2.10
N GLY A 52 12.98 20.60 3.39
CA GLY A 52 13.13 21.79 4.23
C GLY A 52 14.59 22.28 4.28
N LEU A 53 15.55 21.37 4.43
CA LEU A 53 16.97 21.69 4.41
C LEU A 53 17.43 22.24 3.06
N LEU A 54 16.91 21.72 1.94
CA LEU A 54 17.21 22.25 0.61
C LEU A 54 16.70 23.69 0.44
N PHE A 55 15.48 23.98 0.90
CA PHE A 55 14.94 25.33 0.87
C PHE A 55 15.69 26.28 1.82
N LEU A 56 16.07 25.81 3.00
CA LEU A 56 16.85 26.59 3.96
C LEU A 56 18.24 26.92 3.40
N SER A 57 18.92 25.93 2.82
CA SER A 57 20.20 26.13 2.13
C SER A 57 20.07 27.15 1.00
N LYS A 58 19.01 27.05 0.18
CA LYS A 58 18.74 28.04 -0.87
C LYS A 58 18.48 29.45 -0.33
N PHE A 59 17.87 29.59 0.84
CA PHE A 59 17.67 30.88 1.49
C PHE A 59 19.00 31.46 1.99
N LEU A 60 19.81 30.64 2.68
CA LEU A 60 21.10 31.05 3.25
C LEU A 60 22.20 31.35 2.21
N ILE A 61 22.14 30.73 1.03
CA ILE A 61 23.11 30.94 -0.06
C ILE A 61 22.67 32.09 -1.00
N ARG A 62 21.42 32.56 -0.88
CA ARG A 62 20.86 33.62 -1.74
C ARG A 62 21.05 35.03 -1.14
N ASP A 63 21.94 35.16 -0.16
CA ASP A 63 22.55 36.42 0.26
C ASP A 63 23.98 36.51 -0.31
#